data_AF-A0A0B1SQ54-F1
#
_entry.id   AF-A0A0B1SQ54-F1
#
_cell.length_a   1.000
_cell.length_b   1.000
_cell.length_c   1.000
_cell.angle_alpha   90.00
_cell.angle_beta   90.00
_cell.angle_gamma   90.00
#
_symmetry.space_group_name_H-M   'P 1'
#
loop_
_entity.id
_entity.type
_entity.pdbx_description
1 polymer ?
#
loop_
_entity_poly.entity_id
_entity_poly.type
_entity_poly.pdbx_seq_one_letter_code
_entity_poly.pdbx_strand_id
1 'polypeptide(L)' 'MQVWDIGGQSIAGEMIDKYIYGSHAALVVYDVTNMNSFDNCQDWLNVIRRVTKSQEKVR' A
#
# COMPACT_ATOMS: atom_id res chain seq x y z
N MET A 1 3.49 3.51 18.50
CA MET A 1 3.02 2.62 17.42
C MET A 1 1.95 3.37 16.65
N GLN A 2 2.10 3.54 15.35
CA GLN A 2 1.13 4.24 14.48
C GLN A 2 0.59 3.24 13.47
N VAL A 3 -0.73 3.26 13.24
CA VAL A 3 -1.41 2.39 12.28
C VAL A 3 -2.31 3.29 11.43
N TRP A 4 -2.23 3.11 10.12
CA TRP A 4 -3.04 3.83 9.14
C TRP A 4 -3.96 2.83 8.44
N ASP A 5 -5.27 3.02 8.56
CA ASP A 5 -6.28 2.25 7.83
C ASP A 5 -6.62 2.96 6.53
N ILE A 6 -6.52 2.25 5.40
CA ILE A 6 -6.64 2.83 4.06
C ILE A 6 -7.54 1.94 3.20
N GLY A 7 -8.64 2.51 2.72
CA GLY A 7 -9.59 1.81 1.86
C GLY A 7 -9.10 1.64 0.41
N GLY A 8 -9.63 0.62 -0.28
CA GLY A 8 -9.24 0.25 -1.66
C GLY A 8 -9.35 1.38 -2.71
N GLN A 9 -10.28 2.31 -2.54
CA GLN A 9 -10.45 3.46 -3.45
C GLN A 9 -9.33 4.50 -3.33
N SER A 10 -8.57 4.49 -2.23
CA SER A 10 -7.53 5.47 -1.95
C SER A 10 -6.17 5.13 -2.58
N ILE A 11 -6.04 3.99 -3.28
CA ILE A 11 -4.78 3.54 -3.89
C ILE A 11 -4.23 4.53 -4.93
N ALA A 12 -5.12 5.27 -5.60
CA ALA A 12 -4.77 6.30 -6.58
C ALA A 12 -4.59 7.70 -5.96
N GLY A 13 -4.78 7.84 -4.64
CA GLY A 13 -4.69 9.13 -3.96
C GLY A 13 -3.25 9.59 -3.74
N GLU A 14 -3.00 10.88 -3.92
CA GLU A 14 -1.67 11.50 -3.71
C GLU A 14 -1.12 11.33 -2.28
N MET A 15 -1.99 11.04 -1.31
CA MET A 15 -1.58 10.83 0.08
C MET A 15 -0.98 9.45 0.35
N ILE A 16 -1.12 8.49 -0.56
CA ILE A 16 -0.69 7.11 -0.30
C ILE A 16 0.80 6.99 -0.03
N ASP A 17 1.60 7.77 -0.77
CA ASP A 17 3.04 7.81 -0.61
C ASP A 17 3.42 8.31 0.80
N LYS A 18 2.63 9.22 1.40
CA LYS A 18 2.87 9.75 2.75
C LYS A 18 2.58 8.74 3.86
N TYR A 19 1.56 7.90 3.69
CA TYR A 19 1.25 6.86 4.68
C TYR A 19 2.27 5.71 4.63
N ILE A 20 2.84 5.44 3.46
CA ILE A 20 3.88 4.41 3.27
C ILE A 20 5.26 4.94 3.70
N TYR A 21 5.53 6.25 3.54
CA TYR A 21 6.80 6.87 3.90
C TYR A 21 7.18 6.59 5.36
N GLY A 22 8.36 6.01 5.57
CA GLY A 22 8.87 5.71 6.90
C GLY A 22 8.17 4.54 7.63
N SER A 23 7.19 3.88 6.99
CA SER A 23 6.56 2.68 7.53
C SER A 23 7.54 1.51 7.51
N HIS A 24 7.59 0.76 8.61
CA HIS A 24 8.46 -0.40 8.76
C HIS A 24 7.87 -1.67 8.14
N ALA A 25 6.54 -1.74 8.08
CA ALA A 25 5.79 -2.87 7.53
C ALA A 25 4.48 -2.36 6.92
N ALA A 26 3.95 -3.12 5.97
CA ALA A 26 2.63 -2.93 5.39
C ALA A 26 1.88 -4.26 5.37
N LEU A 27 0.58 -4.23 5.69
CA LEU A 27 -0.30 -5.39 5.63
C LEU A 27 -1.32 -5.16 4.52
N VAL A 28 -1.41 -6.09 3.57
CA VAL A 28 -2.38 -6.08 2.48
C VAL A 28 -3.36 -7.22 2.72
N VAL A 29 -4.65 -6.90 2.77
CA VAL A 29 -5.71 -7.84 3.15
C VAL A 29 -6.74 -7.91 2.03
N TYR A 30 -7.24 -9.12 1.77
CA TYR A 30 -8.34 -9.38 0.84
C TYR A 30 -9.40 -10.27 1.50
N ASP A 31 -10.56 -10.33 0.84
CA ASP A 31 -11.65 -11.22 1.19
C ASP A 31 -11.56 -12.51 0.36
N VAL A 32 -11.43 -13.66 1.01
CA VAL A 32 -11.33 -14.98 0.38
C VAL A 32 -12.55 -15.36 -0.45
N THR A 33 -13.69 -14.72 -0.22
CA THR A 33 -14.93 -14.92 -0.97
C THR A 33 -15.06 -14.01 -2.19
N ASN A 34 -14.14 -13.05 -2.36
CA ASN A 34 -14.17 -12.05 -3.42
C ASN A 34 -12.84 -11.98 -4.17
N MET A 35 -12.78 -12.65 -5.32
CA MET A 35 -11.56 -12.73 -6.15
C MET A 35 -11.05 -11.36 -6.61
N ASN A 36 -11.94 -10.41 -6.90
CA ASN A 36 -11.54 -9.05 -7.28
C ASN A 36 -10.75 -8.35 -6.15
N SER A 37 -11.04 -8.68 -4.88
CA SER A 37 -10.28 -8.12 -3.75
C SER A 37 -8.85 -8.67 -3.68
N PHE A 38 -8.64 -9.91 -4.11
CA PHE A 38 -7.31 -10.49 -4.26
C PHE A 38 -6.54 -9.84 -5.41
N ASP A 39 -7.18 -9.66 -6.56
CA ASP A 39 -6.56 -8.99 -7.71
C ASP A 39 -6.11 -7.56 -7.36
N ASN A 40 -6.96 -6.82 -6.63
CA ASN A 40 -6.62 -5.49 -6.12
C ASN A 40 -5.37 -5.48 -5.20
N CYS A 41 -5.07 -6.58 -4.49
CA CYS A 41 -3.85 -6.66 -3.66
C CYS A 41 -2.59 -6.55 -4.50
N GLN A 42 -2.61 -7.02 -5.74
CA GLN A 42 -1.48 -6.93 -6.63
C GLN A 42 -1.14 -5.47 -6.96
N ASP A 43 -2.16 -4.63 -7.15
CA ASP A 43 -1.99 -3.20 -7.36
C ASP A 43 -1.42 -2.52 -6.11
N TRP A 44 -1.95 -2.86 -4.92
CA TRP A 44 -1.44 -2.36 -3.64
C TRP A 44 0.04 -2.70 -3.44
N LEU A 45 0.44 -3.94 -3.74
CA LEU A 45 1.83 -4.37 -3.68
C LEU A 45 2.72 -3.58 -4.65
N ASN A 46 2.23 -3.26 -5.85
CA ASN A 46 2.98 -2.48 -6.83
C ASN A 46 3.22 -1.05 -6.34
N VAL A 47 2.20 -0.41 -5.74
CA VAL A 47 2.33 0.94 -5.16
C VAL A 47 3.34 0.94 -4.01
N ILE A 48 3.21 0.01 -3.06
CA ILE A 48 4.14 -0.10 -1.93
C ILE A 48 5.59 -0.25 -2.43
N ARG A 49 5.83 -1.18 -3.36
CA ARG A 49 7.17 -1.40 -3.94
C ARG A 49 7.71 -0.16 -4.63
N ARG A 50 6.88 0.58 -5.38
CA ARG A 50 7.28 1.82 -6.05
C ARG A 50 7.73 2.86 -5.03
N VAL A 51 6.95 3.07 -3.96
CA VAL A 51 7.26 4.05 -2.92
C VAL A 51 8.52 3.64 -2.16
N THR A 52 8.64 2.39 -1.71
CA THR A 52 9.81 1.92 -0.96
C THR A 52 11.11 2.01 -1.78
N LYS A 53 11.09 1.64 -3.07
CA LYS A 53 12.25 1.82 -3.96
C LYS A 53 12.66 3.29 -4.14
N SER A 54 11.69 4.20 -4.14
CA SER A 54 11.96 5.64 -4.18
C SER A 54 12.69 6.09 -2.91
N GLN A 55 12.30 5.56 -1.74
CA GLN A 55 12.96 5.86 -0.46
C GLN A 55 14.42 5.41 -0.41
N GLU A 56 14.73 4.23 -0.93
CA GLU A 56 16.10 3.69 -0.95
C GLU A 56 17.05 4.55 -1.78
N LYS A 57 16.56 5.27 -2.80
CA LYS A 57 17.40 6.15 -3.63
C LYS A 57 17.71 7.51 -2.98
N VAL A 58 16.90 7.93 -2.01
CA VAL A 58 17.04 9.24 -1.35
C VAL A 58 17.89 9.14 -0.07
N ARG A 59 18.05 7.93 0.45
CA ARG A 59 19.00 7.60 1.53
C ARG A 59 20.39 7.28 0.98
#